data_AF-A0A2V9M9V0-F1
#
_entry.id   AF-A0A2V9M9V0-F1
#
_cell.length_a   1.000
_cell.length_b   1.000
_cell.length_c   1.000
_cell.angle_alpha   90.00
_cell.angle_beta   90.00
_cell.angle_gamma   90.00
#
_symmetry.space_group_name_H-M   'P 1'
#
loop_
_entity.id
_entity.type
_entity.pdbx_description
1 polymer ?
#
loop_
_entity_poly.entity_id
_entity_poly.type
_entity_poly.pdbx_seq_one_letter_code
_entity_poly.pdbx_strand_id
1 'polypeptide(L)'
;MHFARFLWDYPTMPITTADKKKRVVIPVAHPGDIYDVQQLGEGRVLLVRLVQPQPKARMTRTECLRAMATAPLRPKIEWNELRQLTREP
;
A
#
# COMPACT_ATOMS: atom_id res chain seq x y z
N MET A 1 16.50 12.80 44.15
CA MET A 1 15.30 11.95 44.24
C MET A 1 14.69 11.82 42.86
N HIS A 2 14.85 10.67 42.20
CA HIS A 2 14.21 10.36 40.93
C HIS A 2 12.95 9.55 41.25
N PHE A 3 11.77 10.11 41.03
CA PHE A 3 10.53 9.34 41.08
C PHE A 3 10.33 8.65 39.73
N ALA A 4 10.80 7.41 39.65
CA ALA A 4 10.42 6.49 38.58
C ALA A 4 8.92 6.20 38.75
N ARG A 5 8.09 6.80 37.89
CA ARG A 5 6.67 6.49 37.80
C ARG A 5 6.55 5.27 36.90
N PHE A 6 6.56 4.08 37.52
CA PHE A 6 6.07 2.84 36.92
C PHE A 6 4.62 3.08 36.47
N LEU A 7 4.44 3.42 35.20
CA LEU A 7 3.13 3.47 34.56
C LEU A 7 2.78 2.04 34.21
N TRP A 8 1.87 1.47 34.99
CA TRP A 8 1.27 0.16 34.79
C TRP A 8 1.06 -0.20 33.31
N ASP A 9 1.63 -1.33 32.89
CA ASP A 9 1.37 -2.00 31.61
C ASP A 9 -0.07 -2.56 31.59
N TYR A 10 -1.07 -1.69 31.57
CA TYR A 10 -2.41 -2.09 31.12
C TYR A 10 -2.35 -2.20 29.59
N PRO A 11 -2.56 -3.40 28.99
CA PRO A 11 -2.73 -3.48 27.54
C PRO A 11 -4.02 -2.72 27.21
N THR A 12 -3.85 -1.45 26.85
CA THR A 12 -4.96 -0.59 26.46
C THR A 12 -5.42 -1.12 25.11
N MET A 13 -6.43 -1.99 25.09
CA MET A 13 -7.07 -2.40 23.85
C MET A 13 -7.62 -1.14 23.18
N PRO A 14 -7.08 -0.70 22.03
CA PRO A 14 -7.63 0.46 21.34
C PRO A 14 -9.05 0.11 20.87
N ILE A 15 -10.06 0.81 21.40
CA ILE A 15 -11.44 0.68 20.94
C ILE A 15 -11.62 1.68 19.79
N THR A 16 -11.89 1.16 18.59
CA THR A 16 -12.16 1.96 17.41
C THR A 16 -13.53 1.60 16.83
N THR A 17 -14.34 2.61 16.54
CA THR A 17 -15.63 2.42 15.84
C THR A 17 -15.40 2.37 14.33
N ALA A 18 -16.08 1.44 13.66
CA ALA A 18 -16.06 1.39 12.20
C ALA A 18 -16.73 2.63 11.60
N ASP A 19 -16.16 3.17 10.53
CA ASP A 19 -16.76 4.29 9.82
C ASP A 19 -18.01 3.86 9.01
N LYS A 20 -18.67 4.82 8.35
CA LYS A 20 -19.85 4.55 7.49
C LYS A 20 -19.57 3.57 6.35
N LYS A 21 -18.30 3.37 5.97
CA LYS A 21 -17.86 2.44 4.94
C LYS A 21 -17.36 1.11 5.52
N LYS A 22 -17.62 0.84 6.81
CA LYS A 22 -17.23 -0.37 7.54
C LYS A 22 -15.72 -0.57 7.63
N ARG A 23 -14.94 0.53 7.67
CA ARG A 23 -13.48 0.51 7.83
C ARG A 23 -13.11 0.83 9.27
N VAL A 24 -12.05 0.23 9.77
CA VAL A 24 -11.52 0.45 11.12
C VAL A 24 -10.11 1.04 11.02
N VAL A 25 -9.81 2.03 11.85
CA VAL A 25 -8.46 2.58 11.97
C VAL A 25 -7.62 1.71 12.89
N ILE A 26 -6.43 1.32 12.42
CA ILE A 26 -5.43 0.56 13.19
C ILE A 26 -4.30 1.53 13.54
N PRO A 27 -4.21 2.04 14.79
CA PRO A 27 -3.27 3.11 15.14
C PRO A 27 -1.79 2.78 14.93
N VAL A 28 -1.43 1.49 14.97
CA VAL A 28 -0.05 1.01 14.85
C VAL A 28 0.36 0.66 13.41
N ALA A 29 -0.56 0.77 12.44
CA ALA A 29 -0.30 0.45 11.04
C ALA A 29 0.35 1.62 10.30
N HIS A 30 1.24 1.32 9.35
CA HIS A 30 1.90 2.29 8.47
C HIS A 30 1.30 2.22 7.06
N PRO A 31 1.33 3.33 6.29
CA PRO A 31 0.97 3.28 4.88
C PRO A 31 1.77 2.20 4.12
N GLY A 32 1.06 1.35 3.37
CA GLY A 32 1.65 0.22 2.67
C GLY A 32 1.64 -1.08 3.47
N ASP A 33 1.31 -1.09 4.77
CA ASP A 33 1.09 -2.36 5.47
C ASP A 33 -0.08 -3.12 4.85
N ILE A 34 0.16 -4.41 4.58
CA ILE A 34 -0.84 -5.33 4.05
C ILE A 34 -1.12 -6.35 5.15
N TYR A 35 -2.39 -6.65 5.39
CA TYR A 35 -2.81 -7.64 6.38
C TYR A 35 -3.68 -8.69 5.71
N ASP A 36 -3.43 -9.95 6.03
CA ASP A 36 -4.37 -11.04 5.79
C ASP A 36 -5.42 -11.05 6.90
N VAL A 37 -6.69 -11.23 6.52
CA VAL A 37 -7.84 -11.15 7.43
C VAL A 37 -8.40 -12.55 7.62
N GLN A 38 -8.24 -13.10 8.81
CA GLN A 38 -8.69 -14.45 9.14
C GLN A 38 -9.86 -14.39 10.13
N GLN A 39 -10.93 -15.13 9.88
CA GLN A 39 -12.01 -15.28 10.86
C GLN A 39 -11.63 -16.31 11.92
N LEU A 40 -11.69 -15.91 13.19
CA LEU A 40 -11.44 -16.80 14.34
C LEU A 40 -12.73 -17.31 14.99
N GLY A 41 -13.88 -16.78 14.59
CA GLY A 41 -15.20 -17.09 15.14
C GLY A 41 -16.15 -15.91 15.04
N GLU A 42 -17.35 -16.04 15.62
CA GLU A 42 -18.34 -14.98 15.57
C GLU A 42 -17.81 -13.66 16.17
N GLY A 43 -17.83 -12.60 15.36
CA GLY A 43 -17.40 -11.26 15.75
C GLY A 43 -15.90 -11.10 16.00
N ARG A 44 -15.07 -12.11 15.70
CA ARG A 44 -13.61 -12.07 15.93
C ARG A 44 -12.84 -12.29 14.65
N VAL A 45 -11.96 -11.33 14.35
CA VAL A 45 -11.03 -11.39 13.21
C VAL A 45 -9.60 -11.23 13.70
N LEU A 46 -8.68 -11.98 13.08
CA LEU A 46 -7.25 -11.85 13.25
C LEU A 46 -6.68 -11.14 12.03
N LEU A 47 -5.85 -10.13 12.27
CA LEU A 47 -5.11 -9.42 11.23
C LEU A 47 -3.64 -9.87 11.28
N VAL A 48 -3.21 -10.60 10.27
CA VAL A 48 -1.82 -11.07 10.16
C VAL A 48 -1.08 -10.13 9.21
N ARG A 49 -0.11 -9.36 9.73
CA ARG A 49 0.70 -8.46 8.90
C ARG A 49 1.52 -9.29 7.91
N LEU A 50 1.31 -9.06 6.63
CA LEU A 50 2.08 -9.67 5.56
C LEU A 50 3.37 -8.90 5.35
N VAL A 51 4.48 -9.63 5.28
CA VAL A 51 5.76 -9.05 4.86
C VAL A 51 5.67 -8.85 3.36
N GLN A 52 5.73 -7.58 2.92
CA GLN A 52 5.87 -7.32 1.49
C GLN A 52 7.20 -7.92 1.00
N PRO A 53 7.21 -8.64 -0.14
CA PRO A 53 8.47 -8.97 -0.77
C PRO A 53 9.21 -7.66 -1.04
N GLN A 54 10.52 -7.64 -0.77
CA GLN A 54 11.31 -6.45 -1.03
C GLN A 54 11.06 -5.99 -2.47
N PRO A 55 10.73 -4.70 -2.69
CA PRO A 55 10.52 -4.22 -4.04
C PRO A 55 11.76 -4.53 -4.87
N LYS A 56 11.55 -5.04 -6.09
CA LYS A 56 12.65 -5.30 -7.01
C LYS A 56 13.48 -4.02 -7.15
N ALA A 57 14.79 -4.19 -7.26
CA ALA A 57 15.70 -3.07 -7.49
C ALA A 57 15.17 -2.20 -8.63
N ARG A 58 15.09 -0.89 -8.40
CA ARG A 58 14.64 0.05 -9.42
C ARG A 58 15.64 0.00 -10.57
N MET A 59 15.12 -0.13 -11.80
CA MET A 59 15.93 0.04 -12.99
C MET A 59 16.54 1.44 -12.99
N THR A 60 17.81 1.51 -13.35
CA THR A 60 18.48 2.77 -13.68
C THR A 60 17.79 3.42 -14.88
N ARG A 61 17.98 4.73 -15.03
CA ARG A 61 17.44 5.46 -16.19
C ARG A 61 17.85 4.82 -17.52
N THR A 62 19.11 4.37 -17.62
CA THR A 62 19.66 3.71 -18.82
C THR A 62 18.98 2.38 -19.10
N GLU A 63 18.72 1.58 -18.06
CA GLU A 63 18.00 0.30 -18.19
C GLU A 63 16.55 0.52 -18.62
N CYS A 64 15.87 1.52 -18.05
CA CYS A 64 14.51 1.89 -18.48
C CYS A 64 14.49 2.28 -19.96
N LEU A 65 15.41 3.14 -20.41
CA LEU A 65 15.47 3.57 -21.81
C LEU A 65 15.76 2.41 -22.74
N ARG A 66 16.68 1.51 -22.36
CA ARG A 66 16.94 0.28 -23.13
C ARG A 66 15.70 -0.59 -23.21
N ALA A 67 15.01 -0.83 -22.09
CA ALA A 67 13.79 -1.63 -22.05
C ALA A 67 12.67 -1.04 -22.93
N MET A 68 12.46 0.28 -22.88
CA MET A 68 11.54 0.99 -23.77
C MET A 68 11.95 0.82 -25.24
N ALA A 69 13.24 0.90 -25.53
CA ALA A 69 13.80 0.74 -26.87
C ALA A 69 13.92 -0.72 -27.34
N THR A 70 13.60 -1.73 -26.51
CA THR A 70 13.52 -3.14 -26.90
C THR A 70 12.12 -3.72 -26.77
N ALA A 71 11.17 -2.99 -26.17
CA ALA A 71 9.81 -3.45 -25.95
C ALA A 71 9.12 -3.85 -27.27
N PRO A 72 8.40 -4.99 -27.33
CA PRO A 72 7.69 -5.43 -28.54
C PRO A 72 6.46 -4.56 -28.83
N LEU A 73 5.84 -4.01 -27.78
CA LEU A 73 4.72 -3.09 -27.89
C LEU A 73 5.25 -1.66 -27.77
N ARG A 74 5.33 -0.97 -28.91
CA ARG A 74 5.61 0.47 -28.97
C ARG A 74 4.59 1.17 -29.85
N PRO A 75 4.13 2.37 -29.47
CA PRO A 75 3.36 3.21 -30.37
C PRO A 75 4.17 3.42 -31.66
N LYS A 76 3.54 3.15 -32.81
CA LYS A 76 4.13 3.38 -34.14
C LYS A 76 3.78 4.76 -34.70
N ILE A 77 2.89 5.48 -34.01
CA ILE A 77 2.44 6.81 -34.40
C ILE A 77 3.09 7.85 -33.49
N GLU A 78 3.39 9.01 -34.08
CA GLU A 78 3.96 10.13 -33.35
C GLU A 78 2.91 10.78 -32.43
N TRP A 79 3.38 11.42 -31.36
CA TRP A 79 2.52 12.07 -30.37
C TRP A 79 1.51 13.05 -30.99
N ASN A 80 1.91 13.79 -32.02
CA ASN A 80 1.05 14.75 -32.71
C ASN A 80 -0.12 14.08 -33.42
N GLU A 81 0.12 12.93 -34.04
CA GLU A 81 -0.89 12.15 -34.76
C GLU A 81 -1.85 11.47 -33.77
N LEU A 82 -1.32 10.88 -32.69
CA LEU A 82 -2.14 10.34 -31.59
C LEU A 82 -3.08 11.40 -31.01
N ARG A 83 -2.59 12.63 -30.81
CA ARG A 83 -3.40 13.75 -30.30
C ARG A 83 -4.53 14.15 -31.23
N GLN A 84 -4.36 14.05 -32.55
CA GLN A 84 -5.43 14.36 -33.51
C GLN A 84 -6.53 13.29 -33.47
N LEU A 85 -6.17 12.02 -33.33
CA LEU A 85 -7.10 10.88 -33.28
C LEU A 85 -7.91 10.81 -31.98
N THR A 86 -7.40 11.37 -30.89
CA THR A 86 -7.97 11.22 -29.54
C THR A 86 -8.66 12.49 -29.03
N ARG A 87 -8.68 13.56 -29.82
CA ARG A 87 -9.50 14.73 -29.50
C ARG A 87 -10.95 14.43 -29.85
N GLU A 88 -11.83 14.54 -28.86
CA GLU A 88 -13.28 14.63 -29.11
C GLU A 88 -13.57 15.89 -29.95
N PRO A 89 -14.52 15.82 -30.89
CA PRO A 89 -14.88 16.95 -31.76
C PRO A 89 -15.42 18.16 -30.99
#